data_AF-A0A938Y6B2-F1
#
_entry.id   AF-A0A938Y6B2-F1
#
_cell.length_a   1.000
_cell.length_b   1.000
_cell.length_c   1.000
_cell.angle_alpha   90.00
_cell.angle_beta   90.00
_cell.angle_gamma   90.00
#
_symmetry.space_group_name_H-M   'P 1'
#
loop_
_entity.id
_entity.type
_entity.pdbx_description
1 polymer ?
#
loop_
_entity_poly.entity_id
_entity_poly.type
_entity_poly.pdbx_seq_one_letter_code
_entity_poly.pdbx_strand_id
1 'polypeptide(L)'
;MTYTVLSLRRAWSGLVPPAPEEVVGDLRASFVAPLRTVAPRGLGLIGLPRWYGKRFRREGASVTGVNLLRSPGHSTGGSTGELVETLPMQVQLGVSLADDLPALVVTYPKESPRPWPWVRDELRVLPDGTILGMTFVDLPGLRRTGGTPFLLTRT
;
A
#
# COMPACT_ATOMS: atom_id res chain seq x y z
N MET A 1 -17.23 -10.86 -0.12
CA MET A 1 -17.72 -9.61 0.47
C MET A 1 -17.38 -8.44 -0.46
N THR A 2 -18.25 -7.42 -0.55
CA THR A 2 -17.94 -6.19 -1.31
C THR A 2 -17.38 -5.15 -0.35
N TYR A 3 -16.09 -4.86 -0.42
CA TYR A 3 -15.46 -3.83 0.40
C TYR A 3 -15.74 -2.42 -0.16
N THR A 4 -16.00 -1.47 0.76
CA THR A 4 -16.11 -0.03 0.50
C THR A 4 -15.07 0.71 1.35
N VAL A 5 -14.79 1.98 1.04
CA VAL A 5 -13.89 2.79 1.89
C VAL A 5 -14.38 2.81 3.34
N LEU A 6 -15.67 3.04 3.56
CA LEU A 6 -16.23 3.14 4.90
C LEU A 6 -16.17 1.80 5.67
N SER A 7 -16.47 0.68 5.00
CA SER A 7 -16.41 -0.63 5.65
C SER A 7 -14.99 -1.02 6.05
N LEU A 8 -13.99 -0.72 5.20
CA LEU A 8 -12.59 -1.02 5.50
C LEU A 8 -12.06 -0.16 6.65
N ARG A 9 -12.38 1.14 6.65
CA ARG A 9 -12.03 2.04 7.77
C ARG A 9 -12.63 1.58 9.09
N ARG A 10 -13.89 1.15 9.09
CA ARG A 10 -14.55 0.61 10.29
C ARG A 10 -13.93 -0.70 10.77
N ALA A 11 -13.49 -1.55 9.85
CA ALA A 11 -12.90 -2.84 10.20
C ALA A 11 -11.48 -2.71 10.79
N TRP A 12 -10.74 -1.65 10.45
CA TRP A 12 -9.30 -1.52 10.72
C TRP A 12 -8.87 -1.93 12.13
N SER A 13 -9.51 -1.39 13.16
CA SER A 13 -9.13 -1.61 14.56
C SER A 13 -9.35 -3.05 15.06
N GLY A 14 -10.11 -3.86 14.32
CA GLY A 14 -10.29 -5.27 14.61
C GLY A 14 -9.33 -6.20 13.88
N LEU A 15 -8.43 -5.68 13.04
CA LEU A 15 -7.50 -6.47 12.25
C LEU A 15 -6.12 -6.56 12.91
N VAL A 16 -5.34 -7.56 12.51
CA VAL A 16 -3.97 -7.79 12.98
C VAL A 16 -2.95 -7.51 11.87
N PRO A 17 -1.74 -7.02 12.19
CA PRO A 17 -0.69 -6.89 11.19
C PRO A 17 -0.22 -8.25 10.68
N PRO A 18 0.13 -8.40 9.39
CA PRO A 18 0.93 -9.53 8.95
C PRO A 18 2.35 -9.40 9.53
N ALA A 19 3.02 -10.52 9.76
CA ALA A 19 4.45 -10.53 9.99
C ALA A 19 5.19 -10.08 8.71
N PRO A 20 6.36 -9.42 8.81
CA PRO A 20 7.08 -8.89 7.64
C PRO A 20 7.36 -9.94 6.57
N GLU A 21 7.68 -11.17 6.96
CA GLU A 21 7.95 -12.30 6.07
C GLU A 21 6.71 -12.75 5.29
N GLU A 22 5.51 -12.54 5.83
CA GLU A 22 4.26 -12.95 5.17
C GLU A 22 3.94 -12.08 3.95
N VAL A 23 4.50 -10.87 3.86
CA VAL A 23 4.26 -9.97 2.72
C VAL A 23 5.29 -10.11 1.60
N VAL A 24 6.33 -10.93 1.78
CA VAL A 24 7.40 -11.14 0.79
C VAL A 24 6.82 -11.66 -0.53
N GLY A 25 7.28 -11.06 -1.64
CA GLY A 25 6.80 -11.34 -2.99
C GLY A 25 6.07 -10.13 -3.62
N ASP A 26 5.42 -10.40 -4.76
CA ASP A 26 4.66 -9.40 -5.50
C ASP A 26 3.22 -9.37 -5.02
N LEU A 27 2.77 -8.20 -4.60
CA LEU A 27 1.42 -7.95 -4.16
C LEU A 27 0.76 -6.95 -5.11
N ARG A 28 -0.29 -7.40 -5.80
CA ARG A 28 -1.10 -6.56 -6.67
C ARG A 28 -2.03 -5.68 -5.85
N ALA A 29 -2.03 -4.39 -6.14
CA ALA A 29 -2.95 -3.43 -5.56
C ALA A 29 -4.29 -3.40 -6.28
N SER A 30 -5.35 -3.17 -5.52
CA SER A 30 -6.67 -2.81 -6.03
C SER A 30 -7.35 -1.79 -5.11
N PHE A 31 -8.31 -1.05 -5.68
CA PHE A 31 -9.08 -0.05 -4.96
C PHE A 31 -10.53 -0.47 -4.78
N VAL A 32 -11.14 0.05 -3.73
CA VAL A 32 -12.58 -0.06 -3.47
C VAL A 32 -13.32 1.20 -3.91
N ALA A 33 -14.64 1.15 -4.06
CA ALA A 33 -15.41 2.35 -4.36
C ALA A 33 -15.36 3.35 -3.19
N PRO A 34 -15.24 4.68 -3.45
CA PRO A 34 -15.16 5.34 -4.77
C PRO A 34 -13.74 5.45 -5.36
N LEU A 35 -12.71 5.00 -4.65
CA LEU A 35 -11.29 5.16 -5.02
C LEU A 35 -10.90 4.50 -6.35
N ARG A 36 -11.65 3.48 -6.81
CA ARG A 36 -11.44 2.83 -8.12
C ARG A 36 -11.25 3.80 -9.28
N THR A 37 -11.97 4.92 -9.27
CA THR A 37 -11.94 5.89 -10.39
C THR A 37 -10.96 7.04 -10.16
N VAL A 38 -10.79 7.47 -8.90
CA VAL A 38 -10.04 8.68 -8.56
C VAL A 38 -8.57 8.40 -8.23
N ALA A 39 -8.29 7.29 -7.54
CA ALA A 39 -6.94 6.98 -7.05
C ALA A 39 -5.93 6.79 -8.20
N PRO A 40 -6.23 6.10 -9.32
CA PRO A 40 -5.25 5.93 -10.40
C PRO A 40 -4.76 7.25 -11.00
N ARG A 41 -5.66 8.25 -11.11
CA ARG A 41 -5.29 9.58 -11.62
C ARG A 41 -4.46 10.35 -10.60
N GLY A 42 -4.89 10.36 -9.34
CA GLY A 42 -4.16 11.01 -8.25
C GLY A 42 -2.74 10.46 -8.08
N LEU A 43 -2.58 9.13 -8.10
CA LEU A 43 -1.28 8.47 -8.03
C LEU A 43 -0.37 8.85 -9.20
N GLY A 44 -0.92 8.98 -10.41
CA GLY A 44 -0.17 9.45 -11.56
C GLY A 44 0.46 10.83 -11.36
N LEU A 45 -0.23 11.75 -10.67
CA LEU A 45 0.26 13.10 -10.38
C LEU A 45 1.39 13.13 -9.34
N ILE A 46 1.49 12.10 -8.48
CA ILE A 46 2.51 12.01 -7.43
C ILE A 46 3.60 10.97 -7.75
N GLY A 47 3.79 10.65 -9.03
CA GLY A 47 4.90 9.82 -9.50
C GLY A 47 4.65 8.31 -9.51
N LEU A 48 3.39 7.87 -9.37
CA LEU A 48 2.99 6.46 -9.51
C LEU A 48 1.96 6.24 -10.64
N PRO A 49 2.25 6.65 -11.89
CA PRO A 49 1.35 6.38 -13.01
C PRO A 49 1.25 4.87 -13.27
N ARG A 50 0.03 4.36 -13.44
CA ARG A 50 -0.23 2.93 -13.69
C ARG A 50 0.32 2.02 -12.58
N TRP A 51 0.23 2.48 -11.34
CA TRP A 51 0.64 1.70 -10.18
C TRP A 51 0.01 0.30 -10.19
N TYR A 52 0.86 -0.72 -10.09
CA TYR A 52 0.48 -2.12 -10.05
C TYR A 52 0.29 -2.62 -8.62
N GLY A 53 1.18 -2.21 -7.72
CA GLY A 53 1.24 -2.71 -6.36
C GLY A 53 2.64 -2.58 -5.75
N LYS A 54 3.02 -3.53 -4.92
CA LYS A 54 4.27 -3.51 -4.16
C LYS A 54 5.00 -4.84 -4.29
N ARG A 55 6.33 -4.80 -4.31
CA ARG A 55 7.19 -5.98 -4.16
C ARG A 55 7.93 -5.86 -2.85
N PHE A 56 7.87 -6.91 -2.04
CA PHE A 56 8.62 -7.00 -0.79
C PHE A 56 9.69 -8.09 -0.91
N ARG A 57 10.86 -7.83 -0.35
CA ARG A 57 12.01 -8.73 -0.41
C ARG A 57 12.62 -8.88 0.97
N ARG A 58 13.14 -10.08 1.22
CA ARG A 58 13.99 -10.32 2.38
C ARG A 58 15.41 -9.87 2.07
N GLU A 59 15.95 -9.02 2.93
CA GLU A 59 17.33 -8.57 2.93
C GLU A 59 17.97 -8.92 4.28
N GLY A 60 18.62 -10.07 4.33
CA GLY A 60 19.12 -10.64 5.59
C GLY A 60 18.00 -10.90 6.59
N ALA A 61 18.06 -10.24 7.75
CA ALA A 61 17.05 -10.34 8.80
C ALA A 61 15.86 -9.38 8.61
N SER A 62 15.93 -8.47 7.63
CA SER A 62 14.96 -7.39 7.43
C SER A 62 14.11 -7.64 6.17
N VAL A 63 12.99 -6.93 6.06
CA VAL A 63 12.18 -6.88 4.84
C VAL A 63 12.18 -5.45 4.31
N THR A 64 12.47 -5.30 3.02
CA THR A 64 12.39 -4.04 2.28
C THR A 64 11.31 -4.16 1.22
N GLY A 65 10.94 -3.04 0.60
CA GLY A 65 10.01 -3.09 -0.52
C GLY A 65 10.28 -2.03 -1.58
N VAL A 66 9.60 -2.17 -2.71
CA VAL A 66 9.54 -1.19 -3.79
C VAL A 66 8.10 -1.11 -4.31
N ASN A 67 7.67 0.05 -4.79
CA ASN A 67 6.45 0.14 -5.58
C ASN A 67 6.69 -0.42 -7.00
N LEU A 68 5.65 -1.00 -7.58
CA LEU A 68 5.67 -1.56 -8.94
C LEU A 68 4.75 -0.75 -9.85
N LEU A 69 5.23 -0.40 -11.03
CA LEU A 69 4.47 0.22 -12.11
C LEU A 69 4.32 -0.74 -13.29
N ARG A 70 3.24 -0.62 -14.06
CA ARG A 70 3.17 -1.28 -15.37
C ARG A 70 3.93 -0.46 -16.42
N SER A 71 4.78 -1.13 -17.20
CA SER A 71 5.46 -0.52 -18.35
C SER A 71 4.44 0.08 -19.35
N PRO A 72 4.65 1.31 -19.84
CA PRO A 72 3.84 1.86 -20.93
C PRO A 72 4.08 1.05 -22.22
N GLY A 73 3.01 0.62 -22.90
CA GLY A 73 3.09 -0.10 -24.17
C GLY A 73 2.51 -1.52 -24.19
N HIS A 74 2.19 -2.11 -23.04
CA HIS A 74 1.51 -3.41 -22.96
C HIS A 74 0.04 -3.22 -22.63
N SER A 75 -0.77 -3.00 -23.65
CA SER A 75 -2.21 -2.80 -23.51
C SER A 75 -2.99 -3.42 -24.66
N THR A 76 -2.93 -4.76 -24.79
CA THR A 76 -4.00 -5.58 -25.38
C THR A 76 -3.70 -7.05 -25.10
N GLY A 77 -4.59 -7.73 -24.34
CA GLY A 77 -4.68 -9.20 -24.30
C GLY A 77 -3.59 -9.94 -23.53
N GLY A 78 -3.92 -10.40 -22.31
CA GLY A 78 -3.35 -11.61 -21.70
C GLY A 78 -1.89 -11.62 -21.24
N SER A 79 -1.03 -10.70 -21.67
CA SER A 79 0.37 -10.63 -21.25
C SER A 79 0.52 -9.91 -19.91
N THR A 80 1.22 -10.56 -18.96
CA THR A 80 1.74 -9.94 -17.74
C THR A 80 2.84 -8.94 -18.12
N GLY A 81 2.42 -7.76 -18.60
CA GLY A 81 3.34 -6.72 -19.02
C GLY A 81 4.39 -6.42 -17.94
N GLU A 82 5.59 -6.10 -18.39
CA GLU A 82 6.77 -5.87 -17.55
C GLU A 82 6.46 -4.89 -16.40
N LEU A 83 6.95 -5.23 -15.20
CA LEU A 83 6.81 -4.44 -13.99
C LEU A 83 8.11 -3.67 -13.73
N VAL A 84 7.97 -2.35 -13.58
CA VAL A 84 9.09 -1.43 -13.29
C VAL A 84 9.09 -1.09 -11.81
N GLU A 85 10.25 -1.22 -11.17
CA GLU A 85 10.42 -0.86 -9.76
C GLU A 85 10.64 0.64 -9.60
N THR A 86 10.04 1.20 -8.56
CA THR A 86 10.20 2.60 -8.20
C THR A 86 9.97 2.79 -6.70
N LEU A 87 10.41 3.93 -6.15
CA LEU A 87 10.18 4.35 -4.76
C LEU A 87 10.45 3.24 -3.73
N PRO A 88 11.74 3.00 -3.39
CA PRO A 88 12.12 2.09 -2.32
C PRO A 88 11.42 2.41 -1.00
N MET A 89 11.15 1.37 -0.22
CA MET A 89 10.38 1.40 1.00
C MET A 89 11.07 0.61 2.11
N GLN A 90 10.91 1.07 3.34
CA GLN A 90 11.28 0.35 4.55
C GLN A 90 10.03 -0.28 5.17
N VAL A 91 10.17 -1.48 5.70
CA VAL A 91 9.07 -2.25 6.31
C VAL A 91 9.43 -2.61 7.74
N GLN A 92 8.54 -2.32 8.67
CA GLN A 92 8.72 -2.66 10.09
C GLN A 92 7.38 -2.81 10.80
N LEU A 93 7.31 -3.62 11.85
CA LEU A 93 6.17 -3.57 12.76
C LEU A 93 6.21 -2.26 13.56
N GLY A 94 5.06 -1.65 13.76
CA GLY A 94 4.93 -0.39 14.49
C GLY A 94 3.51 -0.12 14.96
N VAL A 95 3.29 1.09 15.47
CA VAL A 95 2.01 1.55 16.01
C VAL A 95 1.26 2.35 14.96
N SER A 96 0.00 2.02 14.71
CA SER A 96 -0.85 2.69 13.71
C SER A 96 -1.13 4.15 14.07
N LEU A 97 -1.09 5.04 13.08
CA LEU A 97 -1.48 6.44 13.25
C LEU A 97 -2.99 6.66 13.47
N ALA A 98 -3.82 5.66 13.19
CA ALA A 98 -5.28 5.80 13.27
C ALA A 98 -5.86 5.43 14.63
N ASP A 99 -5.28 4.43 15.30
CA ASP A 99 -5.88 3.81 16.49
C ASP A 99 -4.86 3.36 17.56
N ASP A 100 -3.59 3.69 17.40
CA ASP A 100 -2.50 3.29 18.30
C ASP A 100 -2.35 1.76 18.48
N LEU A 101 -2.94 0.95 17.59
CA LEU A 101 -2.81 -0.51 17.60
C LEU A 101 -1.71 -0.98 16.62
N PRO A 102 -1.16 -2.20 16.79
CA PRO A 102 -0.10 -2.72 15.93
C PRO A 102 -0.46 -2.71 14.43
N ALA A 103 0.50 -2.34 13.58
CA ALA A 103 0.40 -2.38 12.13
C ALA A 103 1.76 -2.76 11.52
N LEU A 104 1.76 -3.39 10.34
CA LEU A 104 2.98 -3.48 9.54
C LEU A 104 3.12 -2.18 8.76
N VAL A 105 4.14 -1.41 9.08
CA VAL A 105 4.36 -0.04 8.63
C VAL A 105 5.31 -0.03 7.44
N VAL A 106 4.90 0.65 6.39
CA VAL A 106 5.69 0.88 5.19
C VAL A 106 5.94 2.38 5.05
N THR A 107 7.22 2.76 5.05
CA THR A 107 7.66 4.16 4.96
C THR A 107 8.63 4.37 3.81
N TYR A 108 8.75 5.62 3.40
CA TYR A 108 9.65 6.04 2.33
C TYR A 108 10.84 6.81 2.94
N PRO A 109 12.08 6.57 2.47
CA PRO A 109 13.25 7.35 2.89
C PRO A 109 13.06 8.86 2.71
N LYS A 110 13.72 9.67 3.53
CA LYS A 110 13.60 11.15 3.51
C LYS A 110 14.04 11.75 2.18
N GLU A 111 14.89 11.04 1.45
CA GLU A 111 15.45 11.38 0.15
C GLU A 111 14.46 11.12 -0.99
N SER A 112 13.33 10.45 -0.72
CA SER A 112 12.30 10.16 -1.72
C SER A 112 11.67 11.46 -2.25
N PRO A 113 11.23 11.50 -3.52
CA PRO A 113 10.52 12.65 -4.06
C PRO A 113 9.29 13.00 -3.22
N ARG A 114 8.99 14.28 -3.07
CA ARG A 114 7.75 14.69 -2.39
C ARG A 114 6.52 14.18 -3.18
N PRO A 115 5.46 13.73 -2.48
CA PRO A 115 5.23 13.81 -1.04
C PRO A 115 5.70 12.59 -0.23
N TRP A 116 6.38 11.62 -0.85
CA TRP A 116 6.62 10.29 -0.28
C TRP A 116 7.26 10.26 1.11
N PRO A 117 8.21 11.15 1.48
CA PRO A 117 8.74 11.20 2.85
C PRO A 117 7.70 11.47 3.94
N TRP A 118 6.53 11.99 3.59
CA TRP A 118 5.40 12.23 4.51
C TRP A 118 4.33 11.15 4.39
N VAL A 119 4.43 10.29 3.38
CA VAL A 119 3.46 9.22 3.16
C VAL A 119 3.89 8.00 3.96
N ARG A 120 2.90 7.35 4.56
CA ARG A 120 3.08 6.10 5.28
C ARG A 120 1.93 5.19 4.94
N ASP A 121 2.23 3.97 4.50
CA ASP A 121 1.22 2.93 4.39
C ASP A 121 1.28 2.03 5.62
N GLU A 122 0.12 1.60 6.09
CA GLU A 122 -0.01 0.67 7.21
C GLU A 122 -0.82 -0.54 6.76
N LEU A 123 -0.37 -1.75 7.09
CA LEU A 123 -0.95 -2.99 6.62
C LEU A 123 -1.50 -3.83 7.78
N ARG A 124 -2.71 -4.36 7.58
CA ARG A 124 -3.34 -5.39 8.42
C ARG A 124 -4.06 -6.42 7.54
N VAL A 125 -4.30 -7.61 8.07
CA VAL A 125 -4.86 -8.75 7.33
C VAL A 125 -6.38 -8.84 7.56
N LEU A 126 -7.14 -8.94 6.48
CA LEU A 126 -8.57 -9.23 6.50
C LEU A 126 -8.82 -10.73 6.73
N PRO A 127 -10.02 -11.13 7.21
CA PRO A 127 -10.33 -12.54 7.49
C PRO A 127 -10.15 -13.50 6.29
N ASP A 128 -10.25 -12.99 5.06
CA ASP A 128 -10.06 -13.76 3.83
C ASP A 128 -8.58 -13.86 3.38
N GLY A 129 -7.63 -13.35 4.18
CA GLY A 129 -6.21 -13.33 3.88
C GLY A 129 -5.79 -12.18 2.95
N THR A 130 -6.71 -11.35 2.47
CA THR A 130 -6.38 -10.11 1.74
C THR A 130 -5.70 -9.13 2.69
N ILE A 131 -4.65 -8.46 2.23
CA ILE A 131 -3.99 -7.43 3.02
C ILE A 131 -4.70 -6.11 2.77
N LEU A 132 -5.23 -5.49 3.82
CA LEU A 132 -5.73 -4.12 3.81
C LEU A 132 -4.57 -3.17 4.08
N GLY A 133 -4.27 -2.31 3.11
CA GLY A 133 -3.39 -1.17 3.28
C GLY A 133 -4.18 0.11 3.55
N MET A 134 -3.67 0.95 4.46
CA MET A 134 -4.16 2.30 4.69
C MET A 134 -3.04 3.30 4.54
N THR A 135 -3.20 4.21 3.57
CA THR A 135 -2.27 5.31 3.35
C THR A 135 -2.60 6.49 4.24
N PHE A 136 -1.62 6.98 4.97
CA PHE A 136 -1.67 8.19 5.79
C PHE A 136 -0.66 9.21 5.30
N VAL A 137 -1.02 10.49 5.44
CA VAL A 137 -0.08 11.60 5.31
C VAL A 137 0.27 12.03 6.73
N ASP A 138 1.53 11.77 7.10
CA ASP A 138 2.07 12.05 8.42
C ASP A 138 2.49 13.53 8.55
N LEU A 139 1.49 14.40 8.47
CA LEU A 139 1.63 15.84 8.75
C LEU A 139 0.61 16.26 9.81
N PRO A 140 0.92 17.27 10.65
CA PRO A 140 -0.01 17.79 11.63
C PRO A 140 -1.38 18.14 11.01
N GLY A 141 -2.46 17.68 11.63
CA GLY A 141 -3.84 17.93 11.16
C GLY A 141 -4.36 16.98 10.07
N LEU A 142 -3.50 16.34 9.28
CA LEU A 142 -3.93 15.41 8.21
C LEU A 142 -4.15 13.97 8.67
N ARG A 143 -3.58 13.61 9.84
CA ARG A 143 -3.73 12.28 10.46
C ARG A 143 -5.19 11.89 10.76
N ARG A 144 -6.09 12.88 10.96
CA ARG A 144 -7.50 12.66 11.34
C ARG A 144 -8.42 12.28 10.18
N THR A 145 -7.91 12.18 8.95
CA THR A 145 -8.72 11.90 7.75
C THR A 145 -9.13 10.43 7.59
N GLY A 146 -8.69 9.56 8.50
CA GLY A 146 -9.11 8.16 8.59
C GLY A 146 -8.44 7.21 7.59
N GLY A 147 -7.31 7.61 6.99
CA GLY A 147 -6.51 6.79 6.07
C GLY A 147 -7.19 6.53 4.72
N THR A 148 -6.42 6.39 3.64
CA THR A 148 -6.96 6.05 2.32
C THR A 148 -6.74 4.56 2.05
N PRO A 149 -7.81 3.73 1.99
CA PRO A 149 -7.64 2.29 1.90
C PRO A 149 -7.32 1.81 0.48
N PHE A 150 -6.50 0.76 0.40
CA PHE A 150 -6.25 -0.05 -0.78
C PHE A 150 -6.10 -1.52 -0.36
N LEU A 151 -6.28 -2.44 -1.30
CA LEU A 151 -6.16 -3.88 -1.03
C LEU A 151 -4.95 -4.43 -1.76
N LEU A 152 -4.27 -5.38 -1.13
CA LEU A 152 -3.13 -6.10 -1.67
C LEU A 152 -3.45 -7.59 -1.71
N THR A 153 -3.23 -8.22 -2.86
CA THR A 153 -3.41 -9.66 -3.08
C THR A 153 -2.17 -10.25 -3.72
N ARG A 154 -1.81 -11.48 -3.32
CA ARG A 154 -0.73 -12.23 -3.97
C ARG A 154 -1.07 -12.51 -5.43
N THR A 155 -0.04 -12.60 -6.26
CA THR A 155 -0.11 -12.90 -7.70
C THR A 155 0.34 -14.31 -7.98
#